data_AF-A0A7S2S8H9-F1
#
_entry.id   AF-A0A7S2S8H9-F1
#
_cell.length_a   1.000
_cell.length_b   1.000
_cell.length_c   1.000
_cell.angle_alpha   90.00
_cell.angle_beta   90.00
_cell.angle_gamma   90.00
#
_symmetry.space_group_name_H-M   'P 1'
#
loop_
_entity.id
_entity.type
_entity.pdbx_description
1 polymer ?
#
loop_
_entity_poly.entity_id
_entity_poly.type
_entity_poly.pdbx_seq_one_letter_code
_entity_poly.pdbx_strand_id
1 'polypeptide(L)'
;KEFTFDSVFNKDEMVDTIGITRGKGFAGVITRFGVTRLPRKTHKGLRKVACIGSWHPARVRTTVPRAGQLGYHHRTECNKKIYRIGKAGDEKSCATENDLTNKSITPMGGFVRYGIVKNDWVMIKGAVVGSKKRCVTIRKTLVERTSRAAKEVINIKFIDTSSKFGHGRFQTAEEKERVMGPLASAGKK
;
A
#
# COMPACT_ATOMS: atom_id res chain seq x y z
N LYS A 1 17.82 -1.37 25.76
CA LYS A 1 18.43 -1.93 24.53
C LYS A 1 17.47 -1.63 23.39
N GLU A 2 17.97 -1.10 22.28
CA GLU A 2 17.18 -0.87 21.08
C GLU A 2 17.15 -2.15 20.24
N PHE A 3 16.01 -2.44 19.62
CA PHE A 3 15.84 -3.59 18.73
C PHE A 3 15.60 -3.09 17.30
N THR A 4 16.41 -3.57 16.38
CA THR A 4 16.31 -3.22 14.95
C THR A 4 15.42 -4.22 14.21
N PHE A 5 14.84 -3.81 13.08
CA PHE A 5 13.88 -4.66 12.35
C PHE A 5 14.49 -5.98 11.84
N ASP A 6 15.74 -5.93 11.40
CA ASP A 6 16.54 -7.07 10.94
C ASP A 6 16.92 -8.06 12.06
N SER A 7 16.83 -7.66 13.33
CA SER A 7 17.01 -8.60 14.44
C SER A 7 15.83 -9.56 14.62
N VAL A 8 14.67 -9.23 14.03
CA VAL A 8 13.42 -10.01 14.17
C VAL A 8 13.04 -10.68 12.85
N PHE A 9 13.18 -9.98 11.73
CA PHE A 9 12.71 -10.41 10.41
C PHE A 9 13.84 -10.49 9.38
N ASN A 10 13.71 -11.43 8.46
CA ASN A 10 14.68 -11.63 7.39
C ASN A 10 14.16 -11.19 6.02
N LYS A 11 15.10 -10.91 5.10
CA LYS A 11 14.78 -10.81 3.67
C LYS A 11 14.13 -12.12 3.22
N ASP A 12 13.17 -12.04 2.32
CA ASP A 12 12.44 -13.17 1.77
C ASP A 12 11.58 -13.93 2.80
N GLU A 13 11.37 -13.38 4.00
CA GLU A 13 10.43 -13.96 4.97
C GLU A 13 8.97 -13.62 4.62
N MET A 14 8.06 -14.51 5.02
CA MET A 14 6.61 -14.26 4.98
C MET A 14 6.12 -13.72 6.33
N VAL A 15 5.51 -12.55 6.30
CA VAL A 15 4.97 -11.85 7.48
C VAL A 15 3.48 -11.56 7.33
N ASP A 16 2.83 -11.28 8.45
CA ASP A 16 1.47 -10.77 8.48
C ASP A 16 1.51 -9.28 8.83
N THR A 17 0.67 -8.48 8.15
CA THR A 17 0.52 -7.06 8.46
C THR A 17 -0.82 -6.82 9.15
N ILE A 18 -0.77 -6.12 10.27
CA ILE A 18 -1.92 -5.83 11.12
C ILE A 18 -2.10 -4.33 11.15
N GLY A 19 -3.29 -3.87 10.80
CA GLY A 19 -3.58 -2.44 10.76
C GLY A 19 -5.05 -2.11 10.56
N ILE A 20 -5.32 -0.82 10.53
CA ILE A 20 -6.67 -0.29 10.36
C ILE A 20 -6.87 0.09 8.90
N THR A 21 -8.00 -0.29 8.31
CA THR A 21 -8.37 0.07 6.92
C THR A 21 -8.61 1.57 6.76
N ARG A 22 -8.45 2.12 5.56
CA ARG A 22 -8.79 3.53 5.30
C ARG A 22 -10.27 3.77 5.60
N GLY A 23 -10.57 4.75 6.45
CA GLY A 23 -11.94 5.14 6.75
C GLY A 23 -12.63 5.70 5.49
N LYS A 24 -13.87 5.25 5.24
CA LYS A 24 -14.72 5.74 4.15
C LYS A 24 -16.04 6.34 4.67
N GLY A 25 -16.19 6.48 5.98
CA GLY A 25 -17.38 7.07 6.63
C GLY A 25 -18.63 6.19 6.50
N PHE A 26 -19.79 6.85 6.49
CA PHE A 26 -21.07 6.19 6.24
C PHE A 26 -21.22 5.89 4.74
N ALA A 27 -21.41 4.63 4.39
CA ALA A 27 -21.56 4.17 3.02
C ALA A 27 -22.95 3.59 2.77
N GLY A 28 -23.49 3.89 1.58
CA GLY A 28 -24.67 3.21 1.06
C GLY A 28 -24.40 1.72 0.77
N VAL A 29 -25.47 0.95 0.64
CA VAL A 29 -25.40 -0.53 0.54
C VAL A 29 -24.56 -1.05 -0.62
N ILE A 30 -24.57 -0.35 -1.76
CA ILE A 30 -23.77 -0.71 -2.94
C ILE A 30 -22.28 -0.58 -2.64
N THR A 31 -21.83 0.56 -2.13
CA THR A 31 -20.40 0.79 -1.87
C THR A 31 -19.91 -0.07 -0.70
N ARG A 32 -20.79 -0.39 0.25
CA ARG A 32 -20.44 -1.17 1.45
C ARG A 32 -20.37 -2.68 1.18
N PHE A 33 -21.35 -3.23 0.44
CA PHE A 33 -21.52 -4.67 0.24
C PHE A 33 -21.41 -5.12 -1.23
N GLY A 34 -21.27 -4.20 -2.19
CA GLY A 34 -21.13 -4.54 -3.61
C GLY A 34 -22.43 -5.00 -4.28
N VAL A 35 -23.60 -4.69 -3.71
CA VAL A 35 -24.90 -5.12 -4.27
C VAL A 35 -25.15 -4.47 -5.63
N THR A 36 -25.77 -5.20 -6.55
CA THR A 36 -26.19 -4.72 -7.87
C THR A 36 -27.16 -3.54 -7.77
N ARG A 37 -26.96 -2.52 -8.61
CA ARG A 37 -27.86 -1.36 -8.72
C ARG A 37 -29.21 -1.77 -9.29
N LEU A 38 -30.28 -1.12 -8.84
CA LEU A 38 -31.60 -1.29 -9.44
C LEU A 38 -31.69 -0.59 -10.81
N PRO A 39 -32.69 -0.94 -11.65
CA PRO A 39 -32.93 -0.27 -12.92
C PRO A 39 -33.01 1.25 -12.80
N ARG A 40 -32.57 1.96 -13.84
CA ARG A 40 -32.48 3.43 -13.83
C ARG A 40 -33.81 4.12 -13.51
N LYS A 41 -34.94 3.53 -13.93
CA LYS A 41 -36.30 4.08 -13.75
C LYS A 41 -36.96 3.67 -12.42
N THR A 42 -36.23 3.06 -11.48
CA THR A 42 -36.80 2.69 -10.18
C THR A 42 -37.18 3.94 -9.38
N HIS A 43 -38.45 4.02 -8.98
CA HIS A 43 -38.96 5.09 -8.13
C HIS A 43 -38.28 5.07 -6.73
N LYS A 44 -38.06 6.26 -6.16
CA LYS A 44 -37.31 6.47 -4.90
C LYS A 44 -35.87 5.96 -4.95
N GLY A 45 -35.22 6.06 -6.11
CA GLY A 45 -33.79 5.84 -6.28
C GLY A 45 -33.36 4.39 -6.47
N LEU A 46 -32.23 4.23 -7.15
CA LEU A 46 -31.67 2.95 -7.58
C LEU A 46 -30.57 2.39 -6.66
N ARG A 47 -30.10 3.19 -5.69
CA ARG A 47 -28.95 2.86 -4.84
C ARG A 47 -29.35 2.17 -3.53
N LYS A 48 -30.23 1.18 -3.62
CA LYS A 48 -30.83 0.45 -2.50
C LYS A 48 -30.97 -1.03 -2.82
N VAL A 49 -31.21 -1.84 -1.80
CA VAL A 49 -31.68 -3.22 -1.96
C VAL A 49 -33.19 -3.17 -2.18
N ALA A 50 -33.72 -3.96 -3.11
CA ALA A 50 -35.16 -3.99 -3.39
C ALA A 50 -35.95 -4.68 -2.26
N CYS A 51 -35.64 -5.94 -1.96
CA CYS A 51 -36.31 -6.73 -0.93
C CYS A 51 -35.39 -6.90 0.30
N ILE A 52 -35.89 -6.59 1.50
CA ILE A 52 -35.13 -6.68 2.77
C ILE A 52 -35.45 -7.95 3.57
N GLY A 53 -36.37 -8.78 3.10
CA GLY A 53 -36.79 -10.02 3.75
C GLY A 53 -38.17 -10.49 3.26
N SER A 54 -38.45 -11.77 3.46
CA SER A 54 -39.81 -12.33 3.34
C SER A 54 -40.71 -11.82 4.48
N TRP A 55 -42.03 -12.08 4.38
CA TRP A 55 -42.99 -11.70 5.43
C TRP A 55 -42.65 -12.38 6.77
N HIS A 56 -42.41 -13.69 6.75
CA HIS A 56 -42.00 -14.46 7.91
C HIS A 56 -40.53 -14.87 7.75
N PRO A 57 -39.66 -14.66 8.77
CA PRO A 57 -39.94 -14.05 10.06
C PRO A 57 -40.17 -12.54 9.96
N ALA A 58 -41.03 -11.98 10.83
CA ALA A 58 -41.39 -10.56 10.88
C ALA A 58 -40.26 -9.66 11.44
N ARG A 59 -39.03 -9.86 10.95
CA ARG A 59 -37.83 -9.09 11.29
C ARG A 59 -36.82 -9.16 10.15
N VAL A 60 -36.02 -8.10 10.00
CA VAL A 60 -34.90 -8.11 9.06
C VAL A 60 -33.75 -8.93 9.64
N ARG A 61 -33.22 -9.88 8.85
CA ARG A 61 -32.05 -10.68 9.27
C ARG A 61 -30.78 -9.83 9.24
N THR A 62 -29.84 -10.13 10.13
CA THR A 62 -28.52 -9.47 10.20
C THR A 62 -27.66 -9.70 8.96
N THR A 63 -27.94 -10.76 8.20
CA THR A 63 -27.27 -11.08 6.94
C THR A 63 -27.69 -10.17 5.78
N VAL A 64 -28.80 -9.44 5.91
CA VAL A 64 -29.31 -8.56 4.85
C VAL A 64 -28.41 -7.31 4.76
N PRO A 65 -27.90 -6.96 3.58
CA PRO A 65 -26.98 -5.83 3.44
C PRO A 65 -27.71 -4.50 3.65
N ARG A 66 -27.12 -3.62 4.46
CA ARG A 66 -27.69 -2.31 4.86
C ARG A 66 -26.65 -1.20 4.78
N ALA A 67 -27.08 0.05 4.65
CA ALA A 67 -26.16 1.18 4.76
C ALA A 67 -25.51 1.22 6.17
N GLY A 68 -24.36 1.88 6.27
CA GLY A 68 -23.63 1.99 7.54
C GLY A 68 -22.14 2.25 7.34
N GLN A 69 -21.36 2.14 8.41
CA GLN A 69 -19.92 2.39 8.38
C GLN A 69 -19.20 1.46 7.38
N LEU A 70 -18.29 2.06 6.61
CA LEU A 70 -17.34 1.37 5.75
C LEU A 70 -15.91 1.86 6.03
N GLY A 71 -15.02 0.89 6.24
CA GLY A 71 -13.62 1.17 6.55
C GLY A 71 -13.40 1.58 8.00
N TYR A 72 -12.14 1.86 8.33
CA TYR A 72 -11.67 2.02 9.72
C TYR A 72 -11.86 0.75 10.58
N HIS A 73 -11.94 -0.41 9.95
CA HIS A 73 -11.91 -1.70 10.65
C HIS A 73 -10.48 -2.21 10.79
N HIS A 74 -10.22 -2.92 11.88
CA HIS A 74 -8.98 -3.68 12.09
C HIS A 74 -8.91 -4.90 11.15
N ARG A 75 -7.77 -5.11 10.49
CA ARG A 75 -7.53 -6.25 9.59
C ARG A 75 -6.14 -6.81 9.82
N THR A 76 -6.06 -8.13 9.70
CA THR A 76 -4.81 -8.88 9.58
C THR A 76 -4.72 -9.38 8.15
N GLU A 77 -3.75 -8.88 7.39
CA GLU A 77 -3.45 -9.37 6.06
C GLU A 77 -2.27 -10.34 6.14
N CYS A 78 -2.54 -11.62 5.89
CA CYS A 78 -1.55 -12.67 6.01
C CYS A 78 -0.67 -12.78 4.76
N ASN A 79 0.47 -13.46 4.91
CA ASN A 79 1.30 -13.96 3.81
C ASN A 79 1.87 -12.86 2.90
N LYS A 80 2.39 -11.80 3.51
CA LYS A 80 3.10 -10.73 2.82
C LYS A 80 4.60 -11.05 2.79
N LYS A 81 5.17 -11.12 1.59
CA LYS A 81 6.60 -11.40 1.40
C LYS A 81 7.41 -10.11 1.61
N ILE A 82 8.49 -10.19 2.38
CA ILE A 82 9.49 -9.11 2.46
C ILE A 82 10.43 -9.24 1.26
N TYR A 83 10.55 -8.16 0.49
CA TYR A 83 11.45 -8.10 -0.67
C TYR A 83 12.82 -7.52 -0.32
N ARG A 84 12.85 -6.50 0.54
CA ARG A 84 14.10 -5.84 0.95
C ARG A 84 13.91 -5.19 2.31
N ILE A 85 14.97 -5.20 3.10
CA ILE A 85 15.12 -4.42 4.33
C ILE A 85 16.25 -3.44 4.05
N GLY A 86 15.97 -2.14 4.20
CA GLY A 86 16.95 -1.08 3.99
C GLY A 86 17.31 -0.40 5.30
N LYS A 87 18.56 0.04 5.39
CA LYS A 87 19.11 0.74 6.56
C LYS A 87 19.09 2.26 6.36
N ALA A 88 18.95 2.97 7.47
CA ALA A 88 19.08 4.43 7.51
C ALA A 88 20.45 4.86 6.95
N GLY A 89 20.47 5.93 6.15
CA GLY A 89 21.70 6.52 5.62
C GLY A 89 22.31 5.81 4.40
N ASP A 90 21.77 4.68 3.94
CA ASP A 90 22.26 4.01 2.74
C ASP A 90 21.68 4.67 1.46
N GLU A 91 22.50 5.52 0.84
CA GLU A 91 22.20 6.21 -0.41
C GLU A 91 22.07 5.27 -1.61
N LYS A 92 22.60 4.04 -1.52
CA LYS A 92 22.52 3.00 -2.57
C LYS A 92 21.51 1.90 -2.23
N SER A 93 20.65 2.13 -1.24
CA SER A 93 19.68 1.14 -0.76
C SER A 93 18.70 0.63 -1.82
N CYS A 94 18.51 1.36 -2.93
CA CYS A 94 17.70 0.95 -4.07
C CYS A 94 18.49 0.62 -5.35
N ALA A 95 19.83 0.61 -5.28
CA ALA A 95 20.66 0.02 -6.32
C ALA A 95 20.48 -1.51 -6.33
N THR A 96 20.81 -2.14 -7.46
CA THR A 96 20.79 -3.60 -7.63
C THR A 96 22.01 -4.04 -8.43
N GLU A 97 22.29 -5.35 -8.50
CA GLU A 97 23.38 -5.87 -9.33
C GLU A 97 23.23 -5.51 -10.82
N ASN A 98 21.98 -5.38 -11.29
CA ASN A 98 21.66 -5.02 -12.67
C ASN A 98 21.51 -3.51 -12.89
N ASP A 99 21.42 -2.72 -11.82
CA ASP A 99 21.15 -1.29 -11.86
C ASP A 99 22.06 -0.57 -10.85
N LEU A 100 23.18 -0.08 -11.37
CA LEU A 100 24.25 0.56 -10.61
C LEU A 100 23.95 2.04 -10.28
N THR A 101 22.76 2.54 -10.61
CA THR A 101 22.40 3.93 -10.28
C THR A 101 22.35 4.12 -8.77
N ASN A 102 23.04 5.15 -8.26
CA ASN A 102 23.01 5.50 -6.85
C ASN A 102 21.66 6.14 -6.54
N LYS A 103 20.76 5.38 -5.92
CA LYS A 103 19.42 5.84 -5.57
C LYS A 103 18.95 5.23 -4.26
N SER A 104 18.26 6.06 -3.49
CA SER A 104 17.62 5.68 -2.23
C SER A 104 16.14 5.36 -2.45
N ILE A 105 15.47 4.83 -1.42
CA ILE A 105 14.04 4.48 -1.49
C ILE A 105 13.10 5.66 -1.70
N THR A 106 13.52 6.87 -1.35
CA THR A 106 12.67 8.05 -1.45
C THR A 106 12.57 8.50 -2.90
N PRO A 107 11.37 8.49 -3.53
CA PRO A 107 11.22 8.93 -4.91
C PRO A 107 11.56 10.40 -5.08
N MET A 108 11.86 10.84 -6.30
CA MET A 108 12.06 12.26 -6.59
C MET A 108 10.89 13.12 -6.10
N GLY A 109 11.18 14.13 -5.27
CA GLY A 109 10.16 14.98 -4.63
C GLY A 109 9.49 14.36 -3.39
N GLY A 110 9.89 13.16 -2.97
CA GLY A 110 9.38 12.47 -1.78
C GLY A 110 8.12 11.64 -2.01
N PHE A 111 7.75 10.85 -1.01
CA PHE A 111 6.50 10.09 -1.05
C PHE A 111 5.30 11.04 -0.88
N VAL A 112 4.42 11.06 -1.89
CA VAL A 112 3.18 11.87 -1.89
C VAL A 112 2.38 11.65 -0.61
N ARG A 113 2.09 12.72 0.14
CA ARG A 113 1.37 12.69 1.43
C ARG A 113 2.07 11.87 2.53
N TYR A 114 3.38 11.65 2.44
CA TYR A 114 4.19 11.08 3.51
C TYR A 114 5.41 11.97 3.79
N GLY A 115 6.36 12.02 2.86
CA GLY A 115 7.63 12.74 3.02
C GLY A 115 8.83 11.90 2.60
N ILE A 116 9.99 12.20 3.18
CA ILE A 116 11.27 11.52 2.94
C ILE A 116 11.45 10.42 3.98
N VAL A 117 11.91 9.24 3.54
CA VAL A 117 12.25 8.13 4.44
C VAL A 117 13.73 8.25 4.81
N LYS A 118 14.00 8.56 6.09
CA LYS A 118 15.37 8.70 6.62
C LYS A 118 15.81 7.50 7.47
N ASN A 119 14.86 6.77 8.02
CA ASN A 119 15.11 5.64 8.93
C ASN A 119 15.13 4.31 8.17
N ASP A 120 15.44 3.23 8.87
CA ASP A 120 15.26 1.86 8.40
C ASP A 120 13.86 1.65 7.81
N TRP A 121 13.78 0.85 6.76
CA TRP A 121 12.54 0.60 6.03
C TRP A 121 12.45 -0.85 5.56
N VAL A 122 11.22 -1.29 5.31
CA VAL A 122 10.93 -2.60 4.74
C VAL A 122 10.06 -2.45 3.50
N MET A 123 10.43 -3.15 2.43
CA MET A 123 9.63 -3.25 1.22
C MET A 123 8.89 -4.58 1.22
N ILE A 124 7.56 -4.49 1.15
CA ILE A 124 6.65 -5.63 1.23
C ILE A 124 5.98 -5.82 -0.13
N LYS A 125 5.78 -7.08 -0.53
CA LYS A 125 5.03 -7.44 -1.74
C LYS A 125 3.58 -6.95 -1.67
N GLY A 126 3.20 -6.13 -2.65
CA GLY A 126 1.83 -5.67 -2.84
C GLY A 126 1.40 -4.56 -1.90
N ALA A 127 0.09 -4.38 -1.75
CA ALA A 127 -0.47 -3.35 -0.86
C ALA A 127 -0.53 -3.83 0.60
N VAL A 128 -0.56 -2.87 1.52
CA VAL A 128 -0.78 -3.07 2.95
C VAL A 128 -2.01 -2.27 3.38
N VAL A 129 -2.75 -2.79 4.35
CA VAL A 129 -3.93 -2.14 4.90
C VAL A 129 -3.62 -0.74 5.43
N GLY A 130 -4.42 0.25 5.00
CA GLY A 130 -4.47 1.56 5.62
C GLY A 130 -4.18 2.73 4.69
N SER A 131 -4.09 3.92 5.28
CA SER A 131 -3.63 5.13 4.59
C SER A 131 -2.14 5.35 4.84
N LYS A 132 -1.48 6.14 3.99
CA LYS A 132 -0.12 6.64 4.25
C LYS A 132 -0.06 7.28 5.65
N LYS A 133 1.09 7.18 6.32
CA LYS A 133 1.36 7.61 7.71
C LYS A 133 0.68 6.78 8.82
N ARG A 134 -0.12 5.77 8.47
CA ARG A 134 -0.73 4.89 9.48
C ARG A 134 0.31 3.92 10.03
N CYS A 135 0.36 3.79 11.36
CA CYS A 135 1.13 2.73 12.01
C CYS A 135 0.56 1.36 11.62
N VAL A 136 1.46 0.45 11.26
CA VAL A 136 1.15 -0.94 10.91
C VAL A 136 2.02 -1.83 11.78
N THR A 137 1.41 -2.80 12.45
CA THR A 137 2.14 -3.82 13.21
C THR A 137 2.49 -4.97 12.27
N ILE A 138 3.76 -5.33 12.19
CA ILE A 138 4.22 -6.49 11.42
C ILE A 138 4.46 -7.62 12.41
N ARG A 139 3.91 -8.79 12.11
CA ARG A 139 4.04 -9.99 12.94
C ARG A 139 4.60 -11.12 12.09
N LYS A 140 5.37 -12.02 12.70
CA LYS A 140 5.65 -13.32 12.09
C LYS A 140 4.34 -14.06 11.79
N THR A 141 4.40 -14.92 10.78
CA THR A 141 3.28 -15.79 10.45
C THR A 141 3.01 -16.74 11.61
N LEU A 142 1.73 -17.02 11.88
CA LEU A 142 1.34 -17.94 12.97
C LEU A 142 1.84 -19.36 12.77
N VAL A 143 1.93 -19.77 11.51
CA VAL A 143 2.39 -21.08 11.08
C VAL A 143 3.41 -20.84 9.99
N GLU A 144 4.49 -21.61 10.02
CA GLU A 144 5.54 -21.54 9.02
C GLU A 144 4.97 -21.72 7.60
N ARG A 145 5.42 -20.88 6.67
CA ARG A 145 4.95 -20.89 5.29
C ARG A 145 5.88 -21.72 4.41
N THR A 146 5.42 -22.92 4.06
CA THR A 146 6.22 -23.92 3.35
C THR A 146 5.97 -23.98 1.83
N SER A 147 5.03 -23.19 1.30
CA SER A 147 4.72 -23.19 -0.12
C SER A 147 5.90 -22.72 -0.98
N ARG A 148 5.95 -23.17 -2.24
CA ARG A 148 7.03 -22.78 -3.17
C ARG A 148 7.17 -21.25 -3.31
N ALA A 149 6.04 -20.54 -3.38
CA ALA A 149 6.03 -19.08 -3.42
C ALA A 149 6.55 -18.43 -2.12
N ALA A 150 6.34 -19.08 -0.97
CA ALA A 150 6.87 -18.61 0.31
C ALA A 150 8.39 -18.83 0.41
N LYS A 151 8.93 -19.89 -0.18
CA LYS A 151 10.36 -20.22 -0.20
C LYS A 151 11.15 -19.55 -1.33
N GLU A 152 10.48 -18.84 -2.23
CA GLU A 152 11.12 -18.15 -3.35
C GLU A 152 12.14 -17.11 -2.86
N VAL A 153 13.38 -17.19 -3.35
CA VAL A 153 14.42 -16.19 -3.11
C VAL A 153 14.22 -15.04 -4.09
N ILE A 154 14.04 -13.82 -3.61
CA ILE A 154 13.69 -12.69 -4.46
C ILE A 154 14.97 -12.02 -4.97
N ASN A 155 15.16 -12.04 -6.29
CA ASN A 155 16.17 -11.25 -6.98
C ASN A 155 15.52 -10.03 -7.64
N ILE A 156 15.80 -8.83 -7.11
CA ILE A 156 15.24 -7.57 -7.59
C ILE A 156 16.21 -6.94 -8.58
N LYS A 157 15.76 -6.74 -9.82
CA LYS A 157 16.57 -6.12 -10.89
C LYS A 157 16.46 -4.60 -10.99
N PHE A 158 15.35 -4.04 -10.50
CA PHE A 158 15.08 -2.61 -10.63
C PHE A 158 14.11 -2.17 -9.54
N ILE A 159 14.37 -0.99 -8.96
CA ILE A 159 13.45 -0.30 -8.06
C ILE A 159 13.23 1.10 -8.61
N ASP A 160 11.96 1.45 -8.80
CA ASP A 160 11.57 2.73 -9.39
C ASP A 160 11.58 3.86 -8.34
N THR A 161 12.46 4.85 -8.54
CA THR A 161 12.61 6.04 -7.69
C THR A 161 12.10 7.30 -8.39
N SER A 162 11.41 7.14 -9.53
CA SER A 162 10.78 8.26 -10.21
C SER A 162 9.68 8.93 -9.38
N SER A 163 9.50 10.24 -9.60
CA SER A 163 8.49 11.03 -8.91
C SER A 163 7.08 10.39 -8.99
N LYS A 164 6.36 10.45 -7.87
CA LYS A 164 4.95 10.04 -7.79
C LYS A 164 3.97 11.22 -7.80
N PHE A 165 4.48 12.43 -7.96
CA PHE A 165 3.67 13.61 -8.27
C PHE A 165 3.47 13.67 -9.78
N GLY A 166 2.34 13.15 -10.26
CA GLY A 166 2.07 12.99 -11.69
C GLY A 166 2.78 11.79 -12.31
N HIS A 167 3.21 11.92 -13.56
CA HIS A 167 3.94 10.88 -14.29
C HIS A 167 5.45 11.09 -14.15
N GLY A 168 6.10 10.27 -13.32
CA GLY A 168 7.55 10.31 -13.15
C GLY A 168 8.30 9.80 -14.38
N ARG A 169 9.24 10.60 -14.91
CA ARG A 169 10.07 10.25 -16.07
C ARG A 169 11.51 9.89 -15.69
N PHE A 170 12.08 10.57 -14.70
CA PHE A 170 13.49 10.45 -14.30
C PHE A 170 13.61 9.69 -12.99
N GLN A 171 14.68 8.91 -12.83
CA GLN A 171 14.98 8.15 -11.61
C GLN A 171 15.78 8.98 -10.60
N THR A 172 16.65 9.86 -11.09
CA THR A 172 17.51 10.73 -10.27
C THR A 172 17.42 12.19 -10.71
N ALA A 173 17.83 13.11 -9.82
CA ALA A 173 17.92 14.53 -10.14
C ALA A 173 18.97 14.79 -11.24
N GLU A 174 20.11 14.10 -11.16
CA GLU A 174 21.18 14.15 -12.16
C GLU A 174 20.70 13.76 -13.55
N GLU A 175 19.87 12.72 -13.66
CA GLU A 175 19.29 12.29 -14.94
C GLU A 175 18.40 13.40 -15.53
N LYS A 176 17.58 14.05 -14.69
CA LYS A 176 16.72 15.16 -15.10
C LYS A 176 17.53 16.37 -15.55
N GLU A 177 18.57 16.74 -14.80
CA GLU A 177 19.45 17.88 -15.13
C GLU A 177 20.19 17.65 -16.44
N ARG A 178 20.73 16.45 -16.66
CA ARG A 178 21.38 16.08 -17.91
C ARG A 178 20.44 16.14 -19.11
N VAL A 179 19.20 15.70 -18.96
CA VAL A 179 18.22 15.70 -20.06
C VAL A 179 17.67 17.09 -20.35
N MET A 180 17.46 17.91 -19.32
CA MET A 180 16.90 19.26 -19.49
C MET A 180 17.94 20.30 -19.90
N GLY A 181 19.22 20.07 -19.59
CA GLY A 181 20.29 21.02 -19.86
C GLY A 181 20.18 22.30 -19.04
N PRO A 182 20.94 23.35 -19.40
CA PRO A 182 20.90 24.63 -18.71
C PRO A 182 19.54 25.31 -18.89
N LEU A 183 18.82 25.47 -17.79
CA LEU A 183 17.52 26.15 -17.76
C LEU A 183 17.72 27.67 -17.69
N ALA A 184 16.74 28.43 -18.17
CA ALA A 184 16.74 29.90 -18.08
C ALA A 184 16.86 30.42 -16.62
N SER A 185 16.39 29.65 -15.63
CA SER A 185 16.54 29.99 -14.21
C SER A 185 17.97 29.91 -13.70
N ALA A 186 18.85 29.12 -14.34
CA ALA A 186 20.25 28.99 -13.95
C ALA A 186 21.09 30.24 -14.30
N GLY A 187 20.63 31.06 -15.25
CA GLY A 187 21.28 32.30 -15.68
C GLY A 187 20.88 33.55 -14.88
N LYS A 188 19.90 33.44 -13.98
CA LYS A 188 19.50 34.53 -13.07
C LYS A 188 20.28 34.36 -11.76
N LYS A 189 21.52 34.84 -11.73
CA LYS A 189 22.22 35.16 -10.48
C LYS A 189 21.80 36.55 -10.01
#